data_AF-A0A2S7Z479-F1
#
_entry.id   AF-A0A2S7Z479-F1
#
_cell.length_a   1.000
_cell.length_b   1.000
_cell.length_c   1.000
_cell.angle_alpha   90.00
_cell.angle_beta   90.00
_cell.angle_gamma   90.00
#
_symmetry.space_group_name_H-M   'P 1'
#
loop_
_entity.id
_entity.type
_entity.pdbx_description
1 polymer ?
#
loop_
_entity_poly.entity_id
_entity_poly.type
_entity_poly.pdbx_seq_one_letter_code
_entity_poly.pdbx_strand_id
1 'polypeptide(L)'
;MLSFDEIEHRVSQWMGKKRFKHTLGVVESATQLAKLYNVDVEKARLAALLHDCAKEMPLKDMQALVEASKYEADDELLANGNLLHGLAGMIRAEKEFSITDLEVLEAIRVHTTGKVHMSKLDKVIFLADYIEPNRDFPGVDELRRLAEQDLDKAVLLGFDNTINHLIKQHLSIYPLTILGRNDVLQSCK
;
A
#
# COMPACT_ATOMS: atom_id res chain seq x y z
N MET A 1 5.11 23.14 4.32
CA MET A 1 5.05 21.67 4.09
C MET A 1 6.44 21.15 4.38
N LEU A 2 6.55 20.06 5.13
CA LEU A 2 7.85 19.45 5.44
C LEU A 2 8.50 18.96 4.14
N SER A 3 9.84 18.97 4.09
CA SER A 3 10.58 18.39 2.97
C SER A 3 10.48 16.86 2.98
N PHE A 4 10.78 16.23 1.84
CA PHE A 4 10.81 14.77 1.75
C PHE A 4 11.75 14.16 2.80
N ASP A 5 12.95 14.73 2.97
CA ASP A 5 13.96 14.25 3.92
C ASP A 5 13.50 14.40 5.38
N GLU A 6 12.75 15.47 5.70
CA GLU A 6 12.17 15.66 7.04
C GLU A 6 11.07 14.63 7.34
N ILE A 7 10.22 14.32 6.35
CA ILE A 7 9.19 13.27 6.46
C ILE A 7 9.87 11.91 6.61
N GLU A 8 10.86 11.60 5.77
CA GLU A 8 11.61 10.34 5.81
C GLU A 8 12.25 10.13 7.17
N HIS A 9 12.92 11.16 7.70
CA HIS A 9 13.53 11.10 9.02
C HIS A 9 12.49 10.78 10.10
N ARG A 10 11.33 11.43 10.11
CA ARG A 10 10.26 11.16 11.10
C ARG A 10 9.68 9.76 10.97
N VAL A 11 9.40 9.31 9.75
CA VAL A 11 8.87 7.96 9.47
C VAL A 11 9.86 6.89 9.95
N SER A 12 11.17 7.10 9.78
CA SER A 12 12.21 6.18 10.26
C SER A 12 12.18 5.93 11.77
N GLN A 13 11.62 6.86 12.55
CA GLN A 13 11.51 6.74 14.02
C GLN A 13 10.26 5.95 14.46
N TRP A 14 9.34 5.65 13.55
CA TRP A 14 8.08 4.97 13.85
C TRP A 14 8.11 3.47 13.57
N MET A 15 9.20 2.97 12.98
CA MET A 15 9.31 1.59 12.55
C MET A 15 10.75 1.08 12.70
N GLY A 16 10.92 -0.23 12.87
CA GLY A 16 12.22 -0.86 12.96
C GLY A 16 13.03 -0.76 11.66
N LYS A 17 14.35 -0.94 11.78
CA LYS A 17 15.30 -0.87 10.64
C LYS A 17 14.90 -1.75 9.45
N LYS A 18 14.37 -2.95 9.70
CA LYS A 18 13.94 -3.87 8.63
C LYS A 18 12.76 -3.30 7.85
N ARG A 19 11.75 -2.75 8.55
CA ARG A 19 10.58 -2.13 7.94
C ARG A 19 10.96 -0.85 7.21
N PHE A 20 11.83 -0.04 7.78
CA PHE A 20 12.31 1.17 7.11
C PHE A 20 13.08 0.85 5.82
N LYS A 21 13.93 -0.20 5.83
CA LYS A 21 14.59 -0.69 4.61
C LYS A 21 13.59 -1.14 3.55
N HIS A 22 12.54 -1.86 3.95
CA HIS A 22 11.40 -2.21 3.08
C HIS A 22 10.77 -0.95 2.49
N THR A 23 10.40 0.04 3.32
CA THR A 23 9.83 1.31 2.87
C THR A 23 10.69 2.01 1.82
N LEU A 24 12.01 2.08 2.01
CA LEU A 24 12.91 2.66 1.01
C LEU A 24 12.96 1.84 -0.29
N GLY A 25 12.87 0.52 -0.21
CA GLY A 25 12.70 -0.34 -1.39
C GLY A 25 11.39 -0.06 -2.12
N VAL A 26 10.28 0.12 -1.39
CA VAL A 26 8.99 0.50 -1.99
C VAL A 26 9.08 1.87 -2.66
N VAL A 27 9.77 2.84 -2.07
CA VAL A 27 10.03 4.15 -2.70
C VAL A 27 10.81 3.99 -4.00
N GLU A 28 11.83 3.14 -4.04
CA GLU A 28 12.60 2.85 -5.25
C GLU A 28 11.71 2.24 -6.35
N SER A 29 10.98 1.16 -6.04
CA SER A 29 10.12 0.48 -7.01
C SER A 29 8.95 1.36 -7.47
N ALA A 30 8.31 2.11 -6.58
CA ALA A 30 7.25 3.05 -6.93
C ALA A 30 7.76 4.16 -7.85
N THR A 31 8.98 4.66 -7.62
CA THR A 31 9.62 5.66 -8.50
C THR A 31 9.83 5.12 -9.91
N GLN A 32 10.30 3.88 -10.03
CA GLN A 32 10.53 3.23 -11.33
C GLN A 32 9.22 2.98 -12.07
N LEU A 33 8.24 2.39 -11.39
CA LEU A 33 6.90 2.13 -11.93
C LEU A 33 6.18 3.42 -12.33
N ALA A 34 6.29 4.49 -11.54
CA ALA A 34 5.66 5.77 -11.84
C ALA A 34 6.20 6.37 -13.15
N LYS A 35 7.52 6.31 -13.36
CA LYS A 35 8.15 6.74 -14.62
C LYS A 35 7.66 5.89 -15.80
N LEU A 36 7.61 4.57 -15.62
CA LEU A 36 7.21 3.63 -16.68
C LEU A 36 5.75 3.83 -17.12
N TYR A 37 4.84 4.06 -16.16
CA TYR A 37 3.40 4.14 -16.43
C TYR A 37 2.83 5.55 -16.49
N ASN A 38 3.70 6.56 -16.52
CA ASN A 38 3.37 7.98 -16.59
C ASN A 38 2.45 8.42 -15.43
N VAL A 39 2.86 8.09 -14.21
CA VAL A 39 2.28 8.56 -12.94
C VAL A 39 3.18 9.64 -12.37
N ASP A 40 2.61 10.60 -11.64
CA ASP A 40 3.39 11.62 -10.93
C ASP A 40 4.38 10.96 -9.95
N VAL A 41 5.68 11.18 -10.22
CA VAL A 41 6.77 10.53 -9.49
C VAL A 41 6.84 11.01 -8.04
N GLU A 42 6.55 12.28 -7.77
CA GLU A 42 6.63 12.83 -6.42
C GLU A 42 5.46 12.33 -5.56
N LYS A 43 4.26 12.22 -6.15
CA LYS A 43 3.12 11.54 -5.49
C LYS A 43 3.44 10.08 -5.17
N ALA A 44 4.03 9.35 -6.13
CA ALA A 44 4.42 7.95 -5.93
C ALA A 44 5.46 7.78 -4.83
N ARG A 45 6.50 8.63 -4.80
CA ARG A 45 7.51 8.62 -3.75
C ARG A 45 6.93 8.91 -2.37
N LEU A 46 6.06 9.92 -2.27
CA LEU A 46 5.43 10.31 -1.01
C LEU A 46 4.49 9.21 -0.48
N ALA A 47 3.62 8.67 -1.33
CA ALA A 47 2.73 7.59 -0.96
C ALA A 47 3.51 6.33 -0.55
N ALA A 48 4.56 5.97 -1.28
CA ALA A 48 5.44 4.85 -0.96
C ALA A 48 6.17 5.04 0.38
N LEU A 49 6.66 6.24 0.68
CA LEU A 49 7.31 6.51 1.97
C LEU A 49 6.34 6.35 3.16
N LEU A 50 5.07 6.68 2.94
CA LEU A 50 4.06 6.74 3.99
C LEU A 50 3.16 5.49 4.09
N HIS A 51 3.19 4.57 3.12
CA HIS A 51 2.24 3.44 3.04
C HIS A 51 2.17 2.60 4.33
N ASP A 52 3.33 2.37 4.96
CA ASP A 52 3.49 1.56 6.16
C ASP A 52 3.74 2.40 7.44
N CYS A 53 3.46 3.71 7.41
CA CYS A 53 3.77 4.59 8.55
C CYS A 53 2.97 4.29 9.84
N ALA A 54 1.93 3.45 9.75
CA ALA A 54 1.20 2.91 10.90
C ALA A 54 1.43 1.40 11.11
N LYS A 55 2.31 0.74 10.34
CA LYS A 55 2.40 -0.73 10.32
C LYS A 55 2.82 -1.35 11.65
N GLU A 56 3.69 -0.67 12.39
CA GLU A 56 4.18 -1.11 13.71
C GLU A 56 3.48 -0.40 14.88
N MET A 57 2.40 0.35 14.59
CA MET A 57 1.55 0.94 15.61
C MET A 57 0.72 -0.17 16.30
N PRO A 58 0.52 -0.12 17.64
CA PRO A 58 -0.41 -1.02 18.30
C PRO A 58 -1.84 -0.91 17.73
N LEU A 59 -2.55 -2.04 17.61
CA LEU A 59 -3.91 -2.07 17.06
C LEU A 59 -4.86 -1.09 17.78
N LYS A 60 -4.77 -0.99 19.11
CA LYS A 60 -5.59 -0.06 19.90
C LYS A 60 -5.35 1.41 19.53
N ASP A 61 -4.11 1.77 19.20
CA ASP A 61 -3.77 3.14 18.83
C ASP A 61 -4.26 3.43 17.39
N MET A 62 -4.20 2.43 16.49
CA MET A 62 -4.82 2.54 15.17
C MET A 62 -6.34 2.74 15.27
N GLN A 63 -7.01 1.97 16.13
CA GLN A 63 -8.45 2.10 16.38
C GLN A 63 -8.79 3.49 16.92
N ALA A 64 -8.03 3.98 17.91
CA ALA A 64 -8.21 5.33 18.46
C ALA A 64 -7.99 6.43 17.41
N LEU A 65 -7.05 6.24 16.47
CA LEU A 65 -6.87 7.18 15.35
C LEU A 65 -8.09 7.25 14.44
N VAL A 66 -8.70 6.09 14.12
CA VAL A 66 -9.91 6.01 13.30
C VAL A 66 -11.10 6.64 14.03
N GLU A 67 -11.32 6.28 15.29
CA GLU A 67 -12.38 6.85 16.14
C GLU A 67 -12.29 8.37 16.25
N ALA A 68 -11.06 8.92 16.33
CA ALA A 68 -10.80 10.35 16.39
C ALA A 68 -10.67 11.00 15.00
N SER A 69 -11.18 10.38 13.94
CA SER A 69 -11.13 10.89 12.57
C SER A 69 -12.53 11.02 11.96
N LYS A 70 -12.60 11.55 10.74
CA LYS A 70 -13.82 11.61 9.92
C LYS A 70 -14.07 10.34 9.11
N TYR A 71 -13.19 9.34 9.21
CA TYR A 71 -13.22 8.14 8.39
C TYR A 71 -13.85 6.98 9.14
N GLU A 72 -14.56 6.14 8.40
CA GLU A 72 -15.20 4.94 8.93
C GLU A 72 -14.43 3.68 8.53
N ALA A 73 -14.57 2.64 9.35
CA ALA A 73 -14.02 1.32 9.13
C ALA A 73 -15.07 0.29 9.59
N ASP A 74 -15.20 -0.80 8.84
CA ASP A 74 -16.04 -1.92 9.29
C ASP A 74 -15.35 -2.74 10.39
N ASP A 75 -16.12 -3.64 11.00
CA ASP A 75 -15.65 -4.46 12.13
C ASP A 75 -14.47 -5.37 11.73
N GLU A 76 -14.43 -5.87 10.50
CA GLU A 76 -13.33 -6.74 10.04
C GLU A 76 -12.03 -5.93 9.89
N LEU A 77 -12.11 -4.73 9.33
CA LEU A 77 -10.98 -3.82 9.23
C LEU A 77 -10.49 -3.40 10.64
N LEU A 78 -11.41 -3.00 11.52
CA LEU A 78 -11.08 -2.56 12.89
C LEU A 78 -10.47 -3.67 13.74
N ALA A 79 -10.81 -4.93 13.50
CA ALA A 79 -10.30 -6.07 14.26
C ALA A 79 -8.89 -6.53 13.85
N ASN A 80 -8.37 -6.08 12.70
CA ASN A 80 -7.14 -6.63 12.12
C ASN A 80 -6.10 -5.55 11.82
N GLY A 81 -5.05 -5.46 12.63
CA GLY A 81 -3.95 -4.50 12.44
C GLY A 81 -3.18 -4.64 11.14
N ASN A 82 -3.21 -5.82 10.49
CA ASN A 82 -2.62 -5.98 9.16
C ASN A 82 -3.46 -5.40 8.03
N LEU A 83 -4.75 -5.13 8.26
CA LEU A 83 -5.61 -4.45 7.31
C LEU A 83 -5.76 -2.97 7.69
N LEU A 84 -5.94 -2.69 8.98
CA LEU A 84 -6.22 -1.36 9.50
C LEU A 84 -5.06 -0.38 9.28
N HIS A 85 -3.82 -0.86 9.18
CA HIS A 85 -2.65 0.03 9.06
C HIS A 85 -2.67 0.88 7.79
N GLY A 86 -3.33 0.44 6.72
CA GLY A 86 -3.54 1.29 5.52
C GLY A 86 -4.36 2.54 5.85
N LEU A 87 -5.54 2.34 6.46
CA LEU A 87 -6.41 3.45 6.87
C LEU A 87 -5.77 4.30 7.98
N ALA A 88 -5.20 3.68 9.01
CA ALA A 88 -4.51 4.38 10.08
C ALA A 88 -3.29 5.16 9.56
N GLY A 89 -2.56 4.61 8.58
CA GLY A 89 -1.44 5.26 7.91
C GLY A 89 -1.86 6.50 7.12
N MET A 90 -2.97 6.41 6.38
CA MET A 90 -3.56 7.57 5.71
C MET A 90 -3.92 8.68 6.71
N ILE A 91 -4.62 8.33 7.80
CA ILE A 91 -5.02 9.28 8.84
C ILE A 91 -3.79 9.91 9.50
N ARG A 92 -2.76 9.11 9.78
CA ARG A 92 -1.51 9.59 10.37
C ARG A 92 -0.77 10.54 9.42
N ALA A 93 -0.73 10.23 8.13
CA ALA A 93 -0.14 11.12 7.12
C ALA A 93 -0.85 12.47 7.04
N GLU A 94 -2.19 12.48 7.07
CA GLU A 94 -3.00 13.71 7.11
C GLU A 94 -2.69 14.52 8.38
N LYS A 95 -2.69 13.88 9.57
CA LYS A 95 -2.51 14.55 10.87
C LYS A 95 -1.08 15.05 11.12
N GLU A 96 -0.07 14.22 10.88
CA GLU A 96 1.32 14.50 11.27
C GLU A 96 2.09 15.33 10.24
N PHE A 97 1.71 15.23 8.96
CA PHE A 97 2.43 15.86 7.85
C PHE A 97 1.57 16.83 7.04
N SER A 98 0.28 16.98 7.38
CA SER A 98 -0.66 17.84 6.66
C SER A 98 -0.74 17.51 5.16
N ILE A 99 -0.64 16.22 4.81
CA ILE A 99 -0.85 15.76 3.45
C ILE A 99 -2.33 15.90 3.11
N THR A 100 -2.63 16.63 2.04
CA THR A 100 -4.00 16.89 1.57
C THR A 100 -4.28 16.35 0.17
N ASP A 101 -3.28 15.79 -0.50
CA ASP A 101 -3.45 15.17 -1.81
C ASP A 101 -4.23 13.86 -1.67
N LEU A 102 -5.46 13.86 -2.17
CA LEU A 102 -6.37 12.72 -2.03
C LEU A 102 -5.90 11.48 -2.78
N GLU A 103 -5.15 11.62 -3.88
CA GLU A 103 -4.60 10.44 -4.58
C GLU A 103 -3.50 9.78 -3.74
N VAL A 104 -2.63 10.57 -3.11
CA VAL A 104 -1.58 10.05 -2.20
C VAL A 104 -2.20 9.36 -0.99
N LEU A 105 -3.16 10.03 -0.34
CA LEU A 105 -3.86 9.49 0.83
C LEU A 105 -4.60 8.19 0.50
N GLU A 106 -5.28 8.14 -0.64
CA GLU A 106 -6.01 6.96 -1.07
C GLU A 106 -5.08 5.80 -1.42
N ALA A 107 -3.96 6.05 -2.10
CA ALA A 107 -2.96 5.03 -2.41
C ALA A 107 -2.35 4.42 -1.14
N ILE A 108 -2.12 5.23 -0.10
CA ILE A 108 -1.73 4.75 1.24
C ILE A 108 -2.85 3.88 1.83
N ARG A 109 -4.10 4.34 1.79
CA ARG A 109 -5.24 3.63 2.39
C ARG A 109 -5.44 2.23 1.83
N VAL A 110 -5.31 2.08 0.51
CA VAL A 110 -5.68 0.85 -0.21
C VAL A 110 -4.51 -0.04 -0.59
N HIS A 111 -3.26 0.29 -0.24
CA HIS A 111 -2.09 -0.49 -0.68
C HIS A 111 -2.12 -1.97 -0.28
N THR A 112 -2.81 -2.33 0.82
CA THR A 112 -2.90 -3.72 1.28
C THR A 112 -4.03 -4.50 0.60
N THR A 113 -5.21 -3.90 0.49
CA THR A 113 -6.44 -4.60 0.07
C THR A 113 -6.80 -4.33 -1.38
N GLY A 114 -6.27 -3.26 -1.97
CA GLY A 114 -6.82 -2.64 -3.16
C GLY A 114 -8.27 -2.17 -2.95
N LYS A 115 -8.90 -1.82 -4.07
CA LYS A 115 -10.32 -1.45 -4.17
C LYS A 115 -10.81 -1.61 -5.61
N VAL A 116 -12.11 -1.43 -5.82
CA VAL A 116 -12.63 -1.19 -7.17
C VAL A 116 -12.15 0.16 -7.70
N HIS A 117 -11.89 0.24 -9.00
CA HIS A 117 -11.46 1.45 -9.70
C HIS A 117 -10.18 2.07 -9.11
N MET A 118 -9.18 1.21 -8.83
CA MET A 118 -7.86 1.69 -8.42
C MET A 118 -7.27 2.64 -9.46
N SER A 119 -6.80 3.79 -8.99
CA SER A 119 -6.03 4.74 -9.80
C SER A 119 -4.71 4.10 -10.25
N LYS A 120 -4.03 4.71 -11.23
CA LYS A 120 -2.67 4.27 -11.58
C LYS A 120 -1.71 4.39 -10.40
N LEU A 121 -1.88 5.41 -9.54
CA LEU A 121 -1.06 5.57 -8.35
C LEU A 121 -1.34 4.45 -7.34
N ASP A 122 -2.61 4.12 -7.09
CA ASP A 122 -3.01 3.02 -6.20
C ASP A 122 -2.35 1.71 -6.65
N LYS A 123 -2.42 1.42 -7.97
CA LYS A 123 -1.80 0.25 -8.60
C LYS A 123 -0.27 0.24 -8.44
N VAL A 124 0.37 1.40 -8.63
CA VAL A 124 1.83 1.55 -8.45
C VAL A 124 2.24 1.26 -7.01
N ILE A 125 1.55 1.82 -6.01
CA ILE A 125 1.89 1.61 -4.60
C ILE A 125 1.59 0.19 -4.14
N PHE A 126 0.42 -0.34 -4.54
CA PHE A 126 0.07 -1.75 -4.32
C PHE A 126 1.15 -2.67 -4.85
N LEU A 127 1.57 -2.50 -6.11
CA LEU A 127 2.54 -3.39 -6.72
C LEU A 127 3.96 -3.20 -6.16
N ALA A 128 4.38 -1.95 -5.92
CA ALA A 128 5.69 -1.63 -5.36
C ALA A 128 5.94 -2.33 -4.01
N ASP A 129 4.93 -2.42 -3.13
CA ASP A 129 5.03 -3.12 -1.84
C ASP A 129 5.36 -4.63 -2.00
N TYR A 130 4.92 -5.24 -3.10
CA TYR A 130 5.14 -6.66 -3.39
C TYR A 130 6.44 -6.94 -4.14
N ILE A 131 6.92 -6.00 -4.95
CA ILE A 131 8.06 -6.24 -5.85
C ILE A 131 9.37 -5.60 -5.39
N GLU A 132 9.34 -4.83 -4.29
CA GLU A 132 10.53 -4.11 -3.83
C GLU A 132 11.75 -5.03 -3.65
N PRO A 133 12.99 -4.50 -3.82
CA PRO A 133 14.18 -5.33 -3.96
C PRO A 133 14.49 -6.25 -2.77
N ASN A 134 13.96 -5.95 -1.58
CA ASN A 134 14.17 -6.76 -0.37
C ASN A 134 13.12 -7.87 -0.19
N ARG A 135 12.09 -7.95 -1.05
CA ARG A 135 11.14 -9.06 -1.06
C ARG A 135 11.78 -10.31 -1.67
N ASP A 136 11.61 -11.41 -0.96
CA ASP A 136 12.04 -12.74 -1.38
C ASP A 136 10.93 -13.74 -1.06
N PHE A 137 10.17 -14.13 -2.09
CA PHE A 137 9.12 -15.14 -2.00
C PHE A 137 8.89 -15.81 -3.36
N PRO A 138 8.35 -17.05 -3.38
CA PRO A 138 8.09 -17.76 -4.63
C PRO A 138 7.20 -16.94 -5.58
N GLY A 139 7.71 -16.69 -6.80
CA GLY A 139 6.99 -15.93 -7.83
C GLY A 139 7.29 -14.42 -7.88
N VAL A 140 8.09 -13.87 -6.95
CA VAL A 140 8.42 -12.43 -6.96
C VAL A 140 9.13 -11.98 -8.24
N ASP A 141 10.00 -12.81 -8.82
CA ASP A 141 10.74 -12.45 -10.03
C ASP A 141 9.85 -12.47 -11.29
N GLU A 142 8.86 -13.35 -11.32
CA GLU A 142 7.84 -13.33 -12.38
C GLU A 142 6.98 -12.08 -12.26
N LEU A 143 6.56 -11.73 -11.04
CA LEU A 143 5.80 -10.52 -10.76
C LEU A 143 6.58 -9.26 -11.15
N ARG A 144 7.89 -9.19 -10.83
CA ARG A 144 8.79 -8.10 -11.25
C ARG A 144 8.85 -7.96 -12.77
N ARG A 145 9.05 -9.07 -13.51
CA ARG A 145 9.07 -9.02 -14.98
C ARG A 145 7.74 -8.59 -15.58
N LEU A 146 6.63 -9.05 -15.01
CA LEU A 146 5.30 -8.65 -15.48
C LEU A 146 5.02 -7.18 -15.19
N ALA A 147 5.49 -6.67 -14.05
CA ALA A 147 5.38 -5.26 -13.65
C ALA A 147 6.11 -4.29 -14.57
N GLU A 148 7.10 -4.76 -15.35
CA GLU A 148 7.77 -3.95 -16.37
C GLU A 148 7.01 -3.94 -17.72
N GLN A 149 6.06 -4.86 -17.90
CA GLN A 149 5.37 -5.07 -19.18
C GLN A 149 3.94 -4.54 -19.15
N ASP A 150 3.20 -4.81 -18.07
CA ASP A 150 1.77 -4.53 -17.98
C ASP A 150 1.35 -4.37 -16.51
N LEU A 151 1.02 -3.12 -16.12
CA LEU A 151 0.68 -2.76 -14.75
C LEU A 151 -0.55 -3.54 -14.26
N ASP A 152 -1.56 -3.67 -15.12
CA ASP A 152 -2.84 -4.27 -14.73
C ASP A 152 -2.70 -5.78 -14.57
N LYS A 153 -1.97 -6.45 -15.48
CA LYS A 153 -1.67 -7.88 -15.32
C LYS A 153 -0.80 -8.16 -14.11
N ALA A 154 0.17 -7.30 -13.82
CA ALA A 154 1.01 -7.45 -12.63
C ALA A 154 0.21 -7.27 -11.33
N VAL A 155 -0.66 -6.26 -11.27
CA VAL A 155 -1.58 -6.06 -10.12
C VAL A 155 -2.54 -7.24 -9.97
N LEU A 156 -3.09 -7.78 -11.07
CA LEU A 156 -3.94 -8.97 -11.04
C LEU A 156 -3.19 -10.18 -10.45
N LEU A 157 -1.95 -10.41 -10.89
CA LEU A 157 -1.10 -11.48 -10.33
C LEU A 157 -0.77 -11.24 -8.86
N GLY A 158 -0.57 -9.98 -8.45
CA GLY A 158 -0.43 -9.59 -7.04
C GLY A 158 -1.64 -10.01 -6.21
N PHE A 159 -2.86 -9.69 -6.65
CA PHE A 159 -4.08 -10.15 -6.00
C PHE A 159 -4.20 -11.68 -5.94
N ASP A 160 -3.90 -12.37 -7.03
CA ASP A 160 -3.95 -13.83 -7.11
C ASP A 160 -3.01 -14.48 -6.08
N ASN A 161 -1.79 -13.96 -5.97
CA ASN A 161 -0.81 -14.44 -5.00
C ASN A 161 -1.28 -14.22 -3.56
N THR A 162 -1.84 -13.05 -3.26
CA THR A 162 -2.37 -12.72 -1.92
C THR A 162 -3.53 -13.63 -1.53
N ILE A 163 -4.50 -13.81 -2.42
CA ILE A 163 -5.66 -14.68 -2.16
C ILE A 163 -5.21 -16.13 -1.97
N ASN A 164 -4.36 -16.65 -2.85
CA ASN A 164 -3.84 -18.00 -2.72
C ASN A 164 -3.04 -18.20 -1.42
N HIS A 165 -2.30 -17.19 -0.99
CA HIS A 165 -1.58 -17.22 0.28
C HIS A 165 -2.55 -17.30 1.47
N LEU A 166 -3.58 -16.46 1.50
CA LEU A 166 -4.60 -16.45 2.56
C LEU A 166 -5.38 -17.77 2.62
N ILE A 167 -5.77 -18.34 1.46
CA ILE A 167 -6.43 -19.65 1.36
C ILE A 167 -5.54 -20.74 1.96
N LYS A 168 -4.25 -20.78 1.59
CA LYS A 168 -3.29 -21.78 2.11
C LYS A 168 -3.11 -21.68 3.63
N GLN A 169 -3.29 -20.50 4.21
CA GLN A 169 -3.19 -20.28 5.65
C GLN A 169 -4.53 -20.42 6.39
N HIS A 170 -5.63 -20.71 5.69
CA HIS A 170 -6.98 -20.73 6.27
C HIS A 170 -7.38 -19.41 6.94
N LEU A 171 -6.95 -18.28 6.38
CA LEU A 171 -7.29 -16.94 6.86
C LEU A 171 -8.48 -16.34 6.08
N SER A 172 -9.17 -15.37 6.69
CA SER A 172 -10.20 -14.60 6.00
C SER A 172 -9.58 -13.76 4.87
N ILE A 173 -10.37 -13.54 3.82
CA ILE A 173 -10.02 -12.64 2.74
C ILE A 173 -10.97 -11.46 2.82
N TYR A 174 -10.41 -10.29 3.10
CA TYR A 174 -11.20 -9.07 3.21
C TYR A 174 -11.93 -8.77 1.90
N PRO A 175 -13.24 -8.43 1.92
CA PRO A 175 -14.06 -8.31 0.71
C PRO A 175 -13.50 -7.37 -0.37
N LEU A 176 -12.87 -6.26 0.01
CA LEU A 176 -12.27 -5.33 -0.97
C LEU A 176 -11.18 -5.97 -1.82
N THR A 177 -10.44 -6.95 -1.28
CA THR A 177 -9.43 -7.69 -2.03
C THR A 177 -10.04 -8.49 -3.17
N ILE A 178 -11.19 -9.14 -2.94
CA ILE A 178 -11.91 -9.88 -3.99
C ILE A 178 -12.51 -8.91 -5.01
N LEU A 179 -13.13 -7.82 -4.54
CA LEU A 179 -13.76 -6.83 -5.42
C LEU A 179 -12.74 -6.12 -6.30
N GLY A 180 -11.62 -5.67 -5.73
CA GLY A 180 -10.53 -5.02 -6.47
C GLY A 180 -9.90 -5.95 -7.50
N ARG A 181 -9.67 -7.23 -7.14
CA ARG A 181 -9.22 -8.23 -8.10
C ARG A 181 -10.18 -8.38 -9.28
N ASN A 182 -11.48 -8.52 -9.01
CA ASN A 182 -12.49 -8.73 -10.05
C ASN A 182 -12.60 -7.53 -10.99
N ASP A 183 -12.42 -6.31 -10.48
CA ASP A 183 -12.38 -5.08 -11.27
C ASP A 183 -11.15 -5.04 -12.18
N VAL A 184 -9.94 -5.29 -11.64
CA VAL A 184 -8.70 -5.33 -12.43
C VAL A 184 -8.74 -6.43 -13.50
N LEU A 185 -9.35 -7.59 -13.20
CA LEU A 185 -9.53 -8.66 -14.18
C LEU A 185 -10.33 -8.20 -15.42
N GLN A 186 -11.29 -7.27 -15.28
CA GLN A 186 -11.99 -6.72 -16.45
C GLN A 186 -11.10 -5.80 -17.28
N SER A 187 -10.13 -5.11 -16.67
CA SER A 187 -9.16 -4.27 -17.38
C SER A 187 -8.11 -5.06 -18.17
N CYS A 188 -7.91 -6.34 -17.83
CA CYS A 188 -6.96 -7.22 -18.53
C CYS A 188 -7.52 -7.92 -19.77
N LYS A 189 -8.81 -7.72 -20.09
CA LYS A 189 -9.47 -8.29 -21.28
C LYS A 189 -9.32 -7.38 -22.48
#